data_AF-A0A6J6A5N3-F1
#
_entry.id   AF-A0A6J6A5N3-F1
#
_cell.length_a   1.000
_cell.length_b   1.000
_cell.length_c   1.000
_cell.angle_alpha   90.00
_cell.angle_beta   90.00
_cell.angle_gamma   90.00
#
_symmetry.space_group_name_H-M   'P 1'
#
loop_
_entity.id
_entity.type
_entity.pdbx_description
1 polymer ?
#
loop_
_entity_poly.entity_id
_entity_poly.type
_entity_poly.pdbx_seq_one_letter_code
_entity_poly.pdbx_strand_id
1 'polypeptide(L)'
;MGRRSRKRGLSEAPAADSEKPSARTPQPKPDPAARRRARLDEAPKPPWAPVPLTEICIFVGIIVIGVALLGGSPRGLLIGFGLALIVIATLELCLREHLAGYRSHSVLISACSAVILVLPLALLTGLSKILLLGAAALFFGLLWWFLRNLFRNRSGGMSWRA
;
A
#
# COMPACT_ATOMS: atom_id res chain seq x y z
N MET A 1 66.72 7.40 -5.03
CA MET A 1 67.62 6.32 -4.53
C MET A 1 66.75 5.10 -4.23
N GLY A 2 67.01 3.85 -4.60
CA GLY A 2 68.14 3.21 -5.25
C GLY A 2 67.66 2.06 -6.15
N ARG A 3 68.51 1.70 -7.12
CA ARG A 3 68.28 0.78 -8.22
C ARG A 3 68.92 -0.57 -7.88
N ARG A 4 68.30 -1.66 -8.37
CA ARG A 4 68.79 -3.05 -8.53
C ARG A 4 68.67 -3.97 -7.30
N SER A 5 68.01 -5.11 -7.48
CA SER A 5 68.71 -6.38 -7.69
C SER A 5 67.71 -7.52 -8.00
N ARG A 6 67.83 -8.09 -9.20
CA ARG A 6 67.17 -9.36 -9.59
C ARG A 6 67.94 -10.50 -8.94
N LYS A 7 67.26 -11.42 -8.25
CA LYS A 7 67.79 -12.77 -8.02
C LYS A 7 66.73 -13.80 -8.41
N ARG A 8 66.98 -14.46 -9.54
CA ARG A 8 66.33 -15.71 -9.95
C ARG A 8 66.70 -16.78 -8.93
N GLY A 9 65.70 -17.41 -8.33
CA GLY A 9 65.81 -18.74 -7.74
C GLY A 9 64.82 -19.64 -8.48
N LEU A 10 65.31 -20.40 -9.45
CA LEU A 10 64.63 -21.55 -10.00
C LEU A 10 64.76 -22.68 -8.98
N SER A 11 63.63 -23.21 -8.52
CA SER A 11 63.54 -24.57 -8.01
C SER A 11 62.29 -25.18 -8.63
N GLU A 12 62.53 -26.02 -9.64
CA GLU A 12 61.57 -26.95 -10.20
C GLU A 12 61.24 -28.03 -9.16
N ALA A 13 59.95 -28.19 -8.87
CA ALA A 13 59.35 -29.44 -8.43
C ALA A 13 57.88 -29.47 -8.92
N PRO A 14 57.30 -30.64 -9.21
CA PRO A 14 56.36 -30.83 -10.30
C PRO A 14 54.88 -30.76 -9.92
N ALA A 15 54.08 -30.38 -10.93
CA ALA A 15 52.71 -30.78 -11.25
C ALA A 15 51.57 -30.62 -10.21
N ALA A 16 50.54 -29.88 -10.68
CA ALA A 16 49.14 -29.88 -10.24
C ALA A 16 48.88 -29.34 -8.81
N ASP A 17 48.23 -28.20 -8.62
CA ASP A 17 46.87 -27.95 -9.05
C ASP A 17 46.63 -26.51 -9.51
N SER A 18 46.00 -26.39 -10.67
CA SER A 18 45.44 -25.14 -11.17
C SER A 18 44.20 -24.78 -10.35
N GLU A 19 44.35 -24.05 -9.26
CA GLU A 19 43.25 -23.27 -8.70
C GLU A 19 42.89 -22.15 -9.68
N LYS A 20 42.00 -22.48 -10.62
CA LYS A 20 41.27 -21.49 -11.41
C LYS A 20 40.59 -20.54 -10.42
N PRO A 21 40.73 -19.21 -10.57
CA PRO A 21 39.88 -18.27 -9.86
C PRO A 21 38.43 -18.64 -10.17
N SER A 22 37.73 -19.20 -9.17
CA SER A 22 36.30 -19.48 -9.25
C SER A 22 35.62 -18.20 -9.71
N ALA A 23 35.15 -18.22 -10.95
CA ALA A 23 34.42 -17.13 -11.54
C ALA A 23 33.26 -16.85 -10.60
N ARG A 24 33.34 -15.76 -9.83
CA ARG A 24 32.19 -15.21 -9.11
C ARG A 24 31.10 -15.08 -10.16
N THR A 25 30.12 -15.97 -10.10
CA THR A 25 28.86 -15.82 -10.83
C THR A 25 28.45 -14.37 -10.62
N PRO A 26 28.30 -13.55 -11.68
CA PRO A 26 27.84 -12.18 -11.52
C PRO A 26 26.54 -12.26 -10.74
N GLN A 27 26.54 -11.76 -9.50
CA GLN A 27 25.28 -11.67 -8.77
C GLN A 27 24.34 -10.84 -9.64
N PRO A 28 23.14 -11.35 -9.96
CA PRO A 28 22.19 -10.59 -10.76
C PRO A 28 22.00 -9.25 -10.06
N LYS A 29 22.32 -8.16 -10.75
CA LYS A 29 22.08 -6.81 -10.24
C LYS A 29 20.61 -6.77 -9.80
N PRO A 30 20.30 -6.37 -8.56
CA PRO A 30 18.93 -6.31 -8.10
C PRO A 30 18.15 -5.45 -9.09
N ASP A 31 17.05 -6.01 -9.59
CA ASP A 31 16.23 -5.40 -10.63
C ASP A 31 15.84 -3.98 -10.18
N PRO A 32 16.21 -2.91 -10.92
CA PRO A 32 15.90 -1.54 -10.55
C PRO A 32 14.37 -1.30 -10.38
N ALA A 33 13.53 -2.20 -10.90
CA ALA A 33 12.09 -2.20 -10.64
C ALA A 33 11.73 -2.29 -9.14
N ALA A 34 12.54 -2.98 -8.32
CA ALA A 34 12.26 -3.19 -6.90
C ALA A 34 12.37 -1.91 -6.03
N ARG A 35 12.88 -0.80 -6.58
CA ARG A 35 13.05 0.48 -5.87
C ARG A 35 12.26 1.64 -6.46
N ARG A 36 11.37 1.43 -7.44
CA ARG A 36 10.57 2.53 -8.00
C ARG A 36 9.48 2.98 -7.02
N ARG A 37 9.70 4.16 -6.43
CA ARG A 37 8.64 4.99 -5.83
C ARG A 37 7.50 5.17 -6.83
N ALA A 38 6.27 5.22 -6.32
CA ALA A 38 5.09 5.48 -7.12
C ALA A 38 5.17 6.89 -7.73
N ARG A 39 4.97 6.99 -9.05
CA ARG A 39 4.98 8.29 -9.75
C ARG A 39 3.56 8.70 -10.12
N LEU A 40 3.24 9.99 -10.02
CA LEU A 40 1.89 10.50 -10.25
C LEU A 40 1.37 10.23 -11.68
N ASP A 41 2.26 10.19 -12.68
CA ASP A 41 1.95 9.83 -14.06
C ASP A 41 1.60 8.34 -14.25
N GLU A 42 2.06 7.47 -13.33
CA GLU A 42 1.74 6.04 -13.31
C GLU A 42 0.41 5.76 -12.58
N ALA A 43 -0.24 6.79 -11.99
CA ALA A 43 -1.47 6.60 -11.23
C ALA A 43 -2.62 6.09 -12.13
N PRO A 44 -3.36 5.06 -11.71
CA PRO A 44 -4.49 4.55 -12.48
C PRO A 44 -5.53 5.64 -12.66
N LYS A 45 -6.09 5.82 -13.86
CA LYS A 45 -7.14 6.85 -14.09
C LYS A 45 -8.49 6.39 -13.51
N PRO A 46 -9.30 7.30 -12.94
CA PRO A 46 -10.64 6.96 -12.47
C PRO A 46 -11.59 6.66 -13.65
N PRO A 47 -12.67 5.89 -13.42
CA PRO A 47 -13.63 5.53 -14.45
C PRO A 47 -14.45 6.74 -14.97
N TRP A 48 -14.47 7.84 -14.23
CA TRP A 48 -15.11 9.11 -14.59
C TRP A 48 -14.16 10.15 -15.19
N ALA A 49 -12.91 9.79 -15.50
CA ALA A 49 -11.99 10.71 -16.16
C ALA A 49 -12.59 11.24 -17.48
N PRO A 50 -12.42 12.54 -17.81
CA PRO A 50 -11.56 13.53 -17.15
C PRO A 50 -12.23 14.33 -16.01
N VAL A 51 -13.47 14.01 -15.63
CA VAL A 51 -14.20 14.75 -14.60
C VAL A 51 -13.63 14.41 -13.22
N PRO A 52 -13.28 15.38 -12.36
CA PRO A 52 -12.70 15.11 -11.04
C PRO A 52 -13.79 14.76 -10.00
N LEU A 53 -14.58 13.71 -10.27
CA LEU A 53 -15.74 13.38 -9.43
C LEU A 53 -15.34 13.01 -8.00
N THR A 54 -14.22 12.30 -7.81
CA THR A 54 -13.67 11.95 -6.50
C THR A 54 -13.43 13.21 -5.67
N GLU A 55 -12.71 14.17 -6.24
CA GLU A 55 -12.32 15.42 -5.61
C GLU A 55 -13.54 16.28 -5.31
N ILE A 56 -14.51 16.34 -6.23
CA ILE A 56 -15.78 17.05 -6.02
C ILE A 56 -16.55 16.44 -4.85
N CYS A 57 -16.66 15.11 -4.76
CA CYS A 57 -17.35 14.46 -3.64
C CYS A 57 -16.68 14.75 -2.29
N ILE A 58 -15.34 14.73 -2.24
CA ILE A 58 -14.60 15.08 -1.03
C ILE A 58 -14.85 16.55 -0.65
N PHE A 59 -14.73 17.46 -1.62
CA PHE A 59 -14.93 18.89 -1.40
C PHE A 59 -16.34 19.21 -0.90
N VAL A 60 -17.37 18.67 -1.57
CA VAL A 60 -18.76 18.82 -1.16
C VAL A 60 -18.98 18.24 0.23
N GLY A 61 -18.44 17.05 0.52
CA GLY A 61 -18.55 16.44 1.85
C GLY A 61 -17.95 17.32 2.96
N ILE A 62 -16.78 17.92 2.72
CA ILE A 62 -16.14 18.85 3.66
C ILE A 62 -17.00 20.09 3.87
N ILE A 63 -17.56 20.68 2.80
CA ILE A 63 -18.45 21.84 2.90
C ILE A 63 -19.69 21.50 3.71
N VAL A 64 -20.36 20.37 3.43
CA VAL A 64 -21.57 19.96 4.13
C VAL A 64 -21.30 19.77 5.62
N ILE A 65 -20.18 19.15 5.99
CA ILE A 65 -19.76 19.02 7.39
C ILE A 65 -19.50 20.41 8.00
N GLY A 66 -18.76 21.27 7.29
CA GLY A 66 -18.47 22.63 7.73
C GLY A 66 -19.74 23.43 8.03
N VAL A 67 -20.72 23.41 7.12
CA VAL A 67 -22.04 24.03 7.31
C VAL A 67 -22.76 23.44 8.54
N ALA A 68 -22.75 22.12 8.70
CA ALA A 68 -23.38 21.47 9.85
C ALA A 68 -22.76 21.89 11.20
N LEU A 69 -21.46 22.21 11.22
CA LEU A 69 -20.75 22.68 12.42
C LEU A 69 -21.09 24.13 12.79
N LEU A 70 -21.53 24.95 11.84
CA LEU A 70 -21.94 26.34 12.09
C LEU A 70 -23.32 26.45 12.77
N GLY A 71 -24.08 25.35 12.84
CA GLY A 71 -25.37 25.28 13.54
C GLY A 71 -26.55 25.01 12.62
N GLY A 72 -27.71 24.74 13.22
CA GLY A 72 -28.96 24.40 12.52
C GLY A 72 -29.38 22.94 12.64
N SER A 73 -30.64 22.66 12.31
CA SER A 73 -31.21 21.30 12.22
C SER A 73 -31.47 20.98 10.74
N PRO A 74 -31.15 19.76 10.24
CA PRO A 74 -30.69 18.57 10.98
C PRO A 74 -29.16 18.37 10.93
N ARG A 75 -28.44 18.85 11.97
CA ARG A 75 -26.97 18.73 12.09
C ARG A 75 -26.42 17.32 11.91
N GLY A 76 -27.01 16.33 12.60
CA GLY A 76 -26.53 14.94 12.56
C GLY A 76 -26.61 14.32 11.16
N LEU A 77 -27.68 14.62 10.43
CA LEU A 77 -27.88 14.12 9.07
C LEU A 77 -26.85 14.71 8.10
N LEU A 78 -26.59 16.02 8.20
CA LEU A 78 -25.58 16.68 7.36
C LEU A 78 -24.18 16.12 7.62
N ILE A 79 -23.80 15.93 8.89
CA ILE A 79 -22.51 15.31 9.24
C ILE A 79 -22.42 13.89 8.67
N GLY A 80 -23.46 13.07 8.88
CA GLY A 80 -23.50 11.70 8.36
C GLY A 80 -23.39 11.63 6.84
N PHE A 81 -24.12 12.49 6.13
CA PHE A 81 -24.09 12.56 4.66
C PHE A 81 -22.73 13.02 4.14
N GLY A 82 -22.15 14.09 4.71
CA GLY A 82 -20.83 14.57 4.30
C GLY A 82 -19.73 13.53 4.55
N LEU A 83 -19.78 12.81 5.69
CA LEU A 83 -18.87 11.70 5.97
C LEU A 83 -19.04 10.57 4.96
N ALA A 84 -20.28 10.20 4.61
CA ALA A 84 -20.54 9.17 3.63
C ALA A 84 -19.94 9.52 2.26
N LEU A 85 -20.09 10.77 1.79
CA LEU A 85 -19.46 11.23 0.54
C LEU A 85 -17.94 11.10 0.57
N ILE A 86 -17.29 11.55 1.64
CA ILE A 86 -15.83 11.47 1.79
C ILE A 86 -15.37 10.02 1.81
N VAL A 87 -16.05 9.16 2.58
CA VAL A 87 -15.70 7.74 2.69
C VAL A 87 -15.82 7.03 1.36
N ILE A 88 -16.92 7.24 0.61
CA ILE A 88 -17.13 6.62 -0.70
C ILE A 88 -16.05 7.06 -1.70
N ALA A 89 -15.79 8.37 -1.79
CA ALA A 89 -14.78 8.90 -2.70
C ALA A 89 -13.36 8.40 -2.34
N THR A 90 -13.02 8.40 -1.06
CA THR A 90 -11.72 7.92 -0.58
C THR A 90 -11.56 6.41 -0.81
N LEU A 91 -12.62 5.63 -0.58
CA LEU A 91 -12.61 4.19 -0.81
C LEU A 91 -12.44 3.84 -2.28
N GLU A 92 -13.11 4.53 -3.20
CA GLU A 92 -12.88 4.32 -4.63
C GLU A 92 -11.41 4.54 -4.99
N LEU A 93 -10.84 5.68 -4.58
CA LEU A 93 -9.45 6.03 -4.88
C LEU A 93 -8.49 4.97 -4.33
N CYS A 94 -8.65 4.64 -3.04
CA CYS A 94 -7.82 3.66 -2.36
C CYS A 94 -7.92 2.29 -3.03
N LEU A 95 -9.13 1.86 -3.38
CA LEU A 95 -9.36 0.57 -4.00
C LEU A 95 -8.77 0.52 -5.41
N ARG A 96 -8.97 1.56 -6.23
CA ARG A 96 -8.39 1.65 -7.57
C ARG A 96 -6.86 1.61 -7.51
N GLU A 97 -6.24 2.41 -6.66
CA GLU A 97 -4.77 2.41 -6.51
C GLU A 97 -4.23 1.08 -5.95
N HIS A 98 -4.95 0.48 -5.01
CA HIS A 98 -4.57 -0.78 -4.40
C HIS A 98 -4.67 -1.95 -5.39
N LEU A 99 -5.78 -2.03 -6.12
CA LEU A 99 -6.02 -3.07 -7.11
C LEU A 99 -5.11 -2.91 -8.33
N ALA A 100 -4.63 -1.70 -8.63
CA ALA A 100 -3.62 -1.46 -9.67
C ALA A 100 -2.18 -1.81 -9.23
N GLY A 101 -1.96 -2.16 -7.96
CA GLY A 101 -0.60 -2.36 -7.42
C GLY A 101 0.23 -1.07 -7.35
N TYR A 102 -0.43 0.09 -7.44
CA TYR A 102 0.21 1.41 -7.40
C TYR A 102 0.70 1.74 -5.99
N ARG A 103 -0.20 1.67 -4.99
CA ARG A 103 0.10 1.94 -3.58
C ARG A 103 -0.73 1.04 -2.64
N SER A 104 -0.16 0.64 -1.51
CA SER A 104 -0.84 -0.26 -0.57
C SER A 104 -1.73 0.50 0.40
N HIS A 105 -3.06 0.36 0.25
CA HIS A 105 -4.07 0.93 1.15
C HIS A 105 -4.77 -0.13 2.00
N SER A 106 -4.17 -1.31 2.21
CA SER A 106 -4.82 -2.46 2.87
C SER A 106 -5.39 -2.11 4.24
N VAL A 107 -4.66 -1.34 5.06
CA VAL A 107 -5.10 -0.93 6.41
C VAL A 107 -6.30 0.01 6.34
N LEU A 108 -6.25 1.01 5.47
CA LEU A 108 -7.33 1.98 5.33
C LEU A 108 -8.61 1.34 4.79
N ILE A 109 -8.50 0.53 3.73
CA ILE A 109 -9.65 -0.18 3.15
C ILE A 109 -10.27 -1.12 4.19
N SER A 110 -9.46 -1.94 4.88
CA SER A 110 -9.98 -2.86 5.89
C SER A 110 -10.63 -2.16 7.08
N ALA A 111 -10.05 -1.05 7.57
CA ALA A 111 -10.64 -0.27 8.66
C ALA A 111 -11.99 0.34 8.25
N CYS A 112 -12.07 0.98 7.08
CA CYS A 112 -13.31 1.54 6.57
C CYS A 112 -14.37 0.44 6.35
N SER A 113 -14.01 -0.70 5.75
CA SER A 113 -14.94 -1.81 5.55
C SER A 113 -15.43 -2.41 6.88
N ALA A 114 -14.57 -2.48 7.90
CA ALA A 114 -14.97 -2.94 9.24
C ALA A 114 -15.99 -1.98 9.89
N VAL A 115 -15.80 -0.67 9.76
CA VAL A 115 -16.77 0.34 10.23
C VAL A 115 -18.10 0.21 9.47
N ILE A 116 -18.05 0.08 8.14
CA ILE A 116 -19.23 -0.10 7.29
C ILE A 116 -20.01 -1.37 7.67
N LEU A 117 -19.33 -2.44 8.07
CA LEU A 117 -19.97 -3.68 8.53
C LEU A 117 -20.58 -3.52 9.94
N VAL A 118 -19.83 -2.95 10.88
CA VAL A 118 -20.17 -2.96 12.30
C VAL A 118 -21.19 -1.89 12.65
N LEU A 119 -21.19 -0.75 11.96
CA LEU A 119 -22.12 0.34 12.24
C LEU A 119 -23.59 -0.08 12.06
N PRO A 120 -24.01 -0.70 10.93
CA PRO A 120 -25.35 -1.25 10.80
C PRO A 120 -25.66 -2.32 11.86
N LEU A 121 -24.71 -3.22 12.16
CA LEU A 121 -24.91 -4.23 13.20
C LEU A 121 -25.20 -3.57 14.56
N ALA A 122 -24.42 -2.57 14.94
CA ALA A 122 -24.61 -1.83 16.19
C ALA A 122 -25.98 -1.15 16.26
N LEU A 123 -26.46 -0.62 15.14
CA LEU A 123 -27.76 0.07 15.05
C LEU A 123 -28.96 -0.88 14.98
N LEU A 124 -28.78 -2.08 14.43
CA LEU A 124 -29.88 -2.98 14.09
C LEU A 124 -30.01 -4.21 15.01
N THR A 125 -28.95 -4.61 15.72
CA THR A 125 -28.91 -5.96 16.32
C THR A 125 -28.78 -6.01 17.85
N GLY A 126 -28.72 -4.89 18.57
CA GLY A 126 -28.67 -4.88 20.05
C GLY A 126 -27.50 -5.66 20.66
N LEU A 127 -26.54 -6.09 19.85
CA LEU A 127 -25.40 -6.90 20.25
C LEU A 127 -24.55 -6.17 21.29
N SER A 128 -23.90 -6.94 22.17
CA SER A 128 -22.98 -6.38 23.14
C SER A 128 -21.79 -5.71 22.45
N LYS A 129 -21.28 -4.63 23.05
CA LYS A 129 -20.11 -3.89 22.52
C LYS A 129 -18.89 -4.80 22.32
N ILE A 130 -18.73 -5.81 23.18
CA ILE A 130 -17.64 -6.79 23.09
C ILE A 130 -17.77 -7.64 21.82
N LEU A 131 -18.98 -8.10 21.50
CA LEU A 131 -19.23 -8.88 20.27
C LEU A 131 -19.01 -8.03 19.02
N LEU A 132 -19.48 -6.78 19.02
CA LEU A 132 -19.27 -5.85 17.91
C LEU A 132 -17.77 -5.55 17.69
N LEU A 133 -17.02 -5.32 18.77
CA LEU A 133 -15.57 -5.12 18.70
C LEU A 133 -14.84 -6.38 18.23
N GLY A 134 -15.23 -7.56 18.71
CA GLY A 134 -14.69 -8.83 18.25
C GLY A 134 -14.93 -9.07 16.76
N ALA A 135 -16.15 -8.81 16.29
CA ALA A 135 -16.51 -8.90 14.87
C ALA A 135 -15.71 -7.89 14.02
N ALA A 136 -15.57 -6.64 14.50
CA ALA A 136 -14.78 -5.61 13.85
C ALA A 136 -13.32 -6.04 13.69
N ALA A 137 -12.69 -6.50 14.77
CA ALA A 137 -11.29 -6.89 14.80
C ALA A 137 -11.03 -8.13 13.91
N LEU A 138 -11.93 -9.12 13.97
CA LEU A 138 -11.83 -10.31 13.13
C LEU A 138 -11.95 -9.97 11.65
N PHE A 139 -12.99 -9.22 11.28
CA PHE A 139 -13.21 -8.83 9.89
C PHE A 139 -12.08 -7.95 9.35
N PHE A 140 -11.64 -6.97 10.15
CA PHE A 140 -10.48 -6.13 9.83
C PHE A 140 -9.24 -6.98 9.58
N GLY A 141 -8.89 -7.89 10.49
CA GLY A 141 -7.69 -8.72 10.39
C GLY A 141 -7.70 -9.64 9.16
N LEU A 142 -8.82 -10.30 8.91
CA LEU A 142 -9.00 -11.18 7.74
C LEU A 142 -8.91 -10.40 6.43
N LEU A 143 -9.64 -9.28 6.32
CA LEU A 143 -9.66 -8.46 5.12
C LEU A 143 -8.31 -7.80 4.86
N TRP A 144 -7.66 -7.29 5.91
CA TRP A 144 -6.32 -6.72 5.82
C TRP A 144 -5.32 -7.75 5.30
N TRP A 145 -5.31 -8.96 5.87
CA TRP A 145 -4.43 -10.05 5.44
C TRP A 145 -4.68 -10.42 3.97
N PHE A 146 -5.94 -10.55 3.57
CA PHE A 146 -6.32 -10.85 2.18
C PHE A 146 -5.85 -9.76 1.20
N LEU A 147 -6.14 -8.49 1.51
CA LEU A 147 -5.73 -7.34 0.70
C LEU A 147 -4.20 -7.21 0.63
N ARG A 148 -3.49 -7.53 1.72
CA ARG A 148 -2.03 -7.55 1.75
C ARG A 148 -1.47 -8.55 0.73
N ASN A 149 -2.03 -9.75 0.70
CA ASN A 149 -1.60 -10.80 -0.23
C ASN A 149 -1.97 -10.46 -1.67
N LEU A 150 -3.17 -9.92 -1.89
CA LEU A 150 -3.60 -9.45 -3.20
C LEU A 150 -2.66 -8.39 -3.78
N PHE A 151 -2.24 -7.42 -2.95
CA PHE A 151 -1.29 -6.40 -3.37
C PHE A 151 0.05 -7.00 -3.75
N ARG A 152 0.61 -7.90 -2.93
CA ARG A 152 1.89 -8.56 -3.22
C ARG A 152 1.86 -9.29 -4.56
N ASN A 153 0.74 -9.92 -4.90
CA ASN A 153 0.58 -10.62 -6.18
C ASN A 153 0.54 -9.63 -7.36
N ARG A 154 -0.04 -8.44 -7.18
CA ARG A 154 -0.16 -7.43 -8.25
C ARG A 154 1.03 -6.49 -8.39
N SER A 155 1.81 -6.31 -7.33
CA SER A 155 2.97 -5.42 -7.30
C SER A 155 4.29 -6.13 -7.67
N GLY A 156 4.24 -7.37 -8.19
CA GLY A 156 5.45 -8.14 -8.51
C GLY A 156 6.24 -8.60 -7.27
N GLY A 157 5.55 -8.88 -6.16
CA GLY A 157 6.14 -9.35 -4.91
C GLY A 157 6.45 -8.26 -3.88
N MET A 158 6.24 -6.98 -4.23
CA MET A 158 6.49 -5.87 -3.31
C MET A 158 5.41 -5.80 -2.22
N SER A 159 5.83 -5.79 -0.96
CA SER A 159 4.92 -5.57 0.16
C SER A 159 4.50 -4.10 0.27
N TRP A 160 5.28 -3.15 -0.23
CA TRP A 160 4.95 -1.72 -0.13
C TRP A 160 5.61 -0.94 -1.26
N ARG A 161 4.90 0.06 -1.78
CA ARG A 161 5.44 1.08 -2.68
C ARG A 161 5.05 2.44 -2.10
N ALA A 162 6.07 3.29 -1.90
CA ALA A 162 5.91 4.65 -1.38
C ALA A 162 5.77 5.65 -2.53
#